data_AF-A0AAN8Z3M1-F1
#
_entry.id   AF-A0AAN8Z3M1-F1
#
_cell.length_a   1.000
_cell.length_b   1.000
_cell.length_c   1.000
_cell.angle_alpha   90.00
_cell.angle_beta   90.00
_cell.angle_gamma   90.00
#
_symmetry.space_group_name_H-M   'P 1'
#
loop_
_entity.id
_entity.type
_entity.pdbx_description
1 polymer ?
#
loop_
_entity_poly.entity_id
_entity_poly.type
_entity_poly.pdbx_seq_one_letter_code
_entity_poly.pdbx_strand_id
1 'polypeptide(L)'
;MGDKPRGAFSPSANHISMLHQVLGSFLNNGIEHGVSIKTFEINNFYPLIYGGDVPNSLQGFNSSTSRYFFNNSLELKLVKGKMVVCDTLTSGQGVFYAGAAGTVMQDSGEKDYALSFPLPATYLDPDSGTAIFNYINSTSKALATILKSYQANDSSVPYVASFSSRVHEHRSLFFFQKNLTI
;
A
#
# COMPACT_ATOMS: atom_id res chain seq x y z
N MET A 1 -19.16 14.89 -48.67
CA MET A 1 -18.30 13.92 -47.95
C MET A 1 -18.21 14.40 -46.51
N GLY A 2 -19.08 13.89 -45.63
CA GLY A 2 -19.04 14.19 -44.21
C GLY A 2 -18.45 12.99 -43.48
N ASP A 3 -17.31 13.18 -42.82
CA ASP A 3 -16.70 12.14 -42.01
C ASP A 3 -17.65 11.76 -40.86
N LYS A 4 -17.98 10.47 -40.78
CA LYS A 4 -18.73 9.89 -39.67
C LYS A 4 -17.82 9.96 -38.43
N PRO A 5 -18.26 10.55 -37.30
CA PRO A 5 -17.44 10.57 -36.10
C PRO A 5 -17.17 9.13 -35.66
N ARG A 6 -15.88 8.77 -35.54
CA ARG A 6 -15.45 7.51 -34.94
C ARG A 6 -15.96 7.49 -33.50
N GLY A 7 -16.73 6.46 -33.15
CA GLY A 7 -17.17 6.25 -31.77
C GLY A 7 -15.98 6.28 -30.83
N ALA A 8 -16.05 7.09 -29.78
CA ALA A 8 -15.01 7.16 -28.77
C ALA A 8 -15.05 5.86 -27.96
N PHE A 9 -13.96 5.09 -28.01
CA PHE A 9 -13.79 3.98 -27.08
C PHE A 9 -13.41 4.53 -25.71
N SER A 10 -14.24 4.25 -24.70
CA SER A 10 -13.90 4.52 -23.30
C SER A 10 -13.33 3.23 -22.68
N PRO A 11 -12.01 3.14 -22.45
CA PRO A 11 -11.45 1.98 -21.77
C PRO A 11 -11.82 2.03 -20.28
N SER A 12 -12.27 0.89 -19.73
CA SER A 12 -12.40 0.66 -18.29
C SER A 12 -11.27 -0.26 -17.82
N ALA A 13 -10.73 0.01 -16.63
CA ALA A 13 -9.73 -0.86 -16.02
C ALA A 13 -10.45 -1.95 -15.23
N ASN A 14 -10.34 -3.20 -15.70
CA ASN A 14 -10.83 -4.37 -14.98
C ASN A 14 -9.66 -5.13 -14.36
N HIS A 15 -9.88 -5.65 -13.17
CA HIS A 15 -8.88 -6.37 -12.43
C HIS A 15 -9.15 -7.88 -12.46
N ILE A 16 -8.11 -8.68 -12.72
CA ILE A 16 -8.22 -10.15 -12.95
C ILE A 16 -7.48 -10.96 -11.87
N SER A 17 -6.45 -10.41 -11.21
CA SER A 17 -5.66 -11.12 -10.19
C SER A 17 -4.89 -10.18 -9.27
N MET A 18 -5.01 -10.29 -7.94
CA MET A 18 -4.37 -9.35 -7.00
C MET A 18 -3.03 -9.88 -6.51
N LEU A 19 -2.03 -8.99 -6.47
CA LEU A 19 -0.74 -9.28 -5.84
C LEU A 19 -0.81 -8.92 -4.36
N HIS A 20 -0.76 -9.96 -3.53
CA HIS A 20 -0.70 -9.83 -2.09
C HIS A 20 0.73 -9.99 -1.60
N GLN A 21 1.03 -9.34 -0.49
CA GLN A 21 2.22 -9.57 0.32
C GLN A 21 1.81 -10.04 1.70
N VAL A 22 2.72 -10.77 2.33
CA VAL A 22 2.60 -11.17 3.72
C VAL A 22 3.58 -10.35 4.54
N LEU A 23 3.06 -9.70 5.59
CA LEU A 23 3.87 -9.20 6.68
C LEU A 23 3.93 -10.27 7.77
N GLY A 24 5.13 -10.79 8.01
CA GLY A 24 5.39 -11.74 9.09
C GLY A 24 5.97 -11.04 10.33
N SER A 25 5.32 -11.21 11.48
CA SER A 25 5.86 -10.78 12.79
C SER A 25 6.59 -11.94 13.49
N PHE A 26 7.77 -11.67 14.07
CA PHE A 26 8.63 -12.72 14.63
C PHE A 26 8.10 -13.35 15.93
N LEU A 27 7.30 -12.63 16.73
CA LEU A 27 6.94 -13.06 18.09
C LEU A 27 5.48 -13.51 18.26
N ASN A 28 4.55 -13.08 17.40
CA ASN A 28 3.12 -13.39 17.58
C ASN A 28 2.61 -14.50 16.64
N ASN A 29 3.43 -15.05 15.73
CA ASN A 29 2.96 -15.83 14.58
C ASN A 29 1.82 -15.12 13.81
N GLY A 30 1.70 -13.80 13.98
CA GLY A 30 0.71 -12.96 13.31
C GLY A 30 1.20 -12.71 11.91
N ILE A 31 0.48 -13.31 10.96
CA ILE A 31 0.66 -13.16 9.53
C ILE A 31 -0.43 -12.18 9.08
N GLU A 32 -0.02 -10.97 8.71
CA GLU A 32 -0.94 -9.98 8.16
C GLU A 32 -0.82 -9.98 6.64
N HIS A 33 -1.96 -9.91 5.96
CA HIS A 33 -2.01 -9.87 4.50
C HIS A 33 -2.18 -8.41 4.05
N GLY A 34 -1.30 -7.99 3.15
CA GLY A 34 -1.34 -6.66 2.55
C GLY A 34 -1.25 -6.72 1.04
N VAL A 35 -1.33 -5.56 0.40
CA VAL A 35 -1.32 -5.42 -1.05
C VAL A 35 -0.17 -4.52 -1.47
N SER A 36 0.80 -5.08 -2.18
CA SER A 36 1.92 -4.33 -2.78
C SER A 36 2.74 -5.27 -3.67
N ILE A 37 3.65 -4.71 -4.46
CA ILE A 37 4.55 -5.47 -5.33
C ILE A 37 5.97 -5.45 -4.76
N LYS A 38 6.50 -6.63 -4.45
CA LYS A 38 7.89 -6.84 -4.01
C LYS A 38 8.42 -8.04 -4.77
N THR A 39 9.32 -7.77 -5.71
CA THR A 39 9.82 -8.77 -6.66
C THR A 39 11.01 -9.56 -6.13
N PHE A 40 11.69 -9.08 -5.07
CA PHE A 40 12.92 -9.67 -4.54
C PHE A 40 12.70 -10.51 -3.26
N GLU A 41 13.52 -11.53 -3.08
CA GLU A 41 13.39 -12.57 -2.03
C GLU A 41 14.17 -12.26 -0.74
N ILE A 42 14.61 -11.02 -0.55
CA ILE A 42 15.36 -10.63 0.65
C ILE A 42 14.38 -10.52 1.82
N ASN A 43 14.43 -11.48 2.75
CA ASN A 43 13.53 -11.59 3.90
C ASN A 43 14.29 -11.34 5.21
N ASN A 44 14.77 -10.12 5.38
CA ASN A 44 15.45 -9.70 6.60
C ASN A 44 14.42 -9.22 7.64
N PHE A 45 14.69 -9.50 8.90
CA PHE A 45 13.93 -8.94 10.01
C PHE A 45 14.47 -7.56 10.36
N TYR A 46 13.58 -6.58 10.46
CA TYR A 46 13.92 -5.22 10.84
C TYR A 46 13.15 -4.83 12.11
N PRO A 47 13.75 -4.00 12.99
CA PRO A 47 13.03 -3.37 14.09
C PRO A 47 11.85 -2.57 13.56
N LEU A 48 10.69 -2.77 14.16
CA LEU A 48 9.45 -2.10 13.79
C LEU A 48 9.20 -0.93 14.75
N ILE A 49 8.88 0.23 14.19
CA ILE A 49 8.55 1.45 14.95
C ILE A 49 7.33 2.14 14.35
N TYR A 50 6.59 2.86 15.18
CA TYR A 50 5.46 3.68 14.72
C TYR A 50 5.92 5.09 14.34
N GLY A 51 5.46 5.61 13.20
CA GLY A 51 5.84 6.93 12.69
C GLY A 51 5.46 8.08 13.63
N GLY A 52 4.37 7.93 14.39
CA GLY A 52 3.95 8.90 15.40
C GLY A 52 4.91 9.03 16.58
N ASP A 53 5.77 8.04 16.83
CA ASP A 53 6.70 8.03 17.97
C ASP A 53 8.08 8.61 17.63
N VAL A 54 8.32 8.91 16.35
CA VAL A 54 9.59 9.43 15.85
C VAL A 54 9.45 10.76 15.11
N PRO A 55 8.74 11.77 15.66
CA PRO A 55 8.60 13.06 15.02
C PRO A 55 9.95 13.80 14.98
N ASN A 56 10.17 14.54 13.91
CA ASN A 56 11.26 15.50 13.80
C ASN A 56 10.92 16.77 14.61
N SER A 57 11.09 16.66 15.93
CA SER A 57 10.79 17.75 16.86
C SER A 57 11.63 19.01 16.61
N LEU A 58 12.82 18.86 16.02
CA LEU A 58 13.70 19.99 15.70
C LEU A 58 13.12 20.90 14.61
N GLN A 59 12.28 20.37 13.73
CA GLN A 59 11.57 21.13 12.70
C GLN A 59 10.12 21.46 13.10
N GLY A 60 9.74 21.24 14.36
CA GLY A 60 8.41 21.56 14.88
C GLY A 60 7.33 20.52 14.54
N PHE A 61 7.71 19.32 14.10
CA PHE A 61 6.77 18.23 13.88
C PHE A 61 6.41 17.53 15.19
N ASN A 62 5.24 16.90 15.19
CA ASN A 62 4.71 16.15 16.33
C ASN A 62 4.11 14.82 15.84
N SER A 63 3.67 13.99 16.78
CA SER A 63 3.08 12.67 16.48
C SER A 63 1.89 12.74 15.51
N SER A 64 1.09 13.82 15.56
CA SER A 64 -0.07 14.02 14.68
C SER A 64 0.30 14.26 13.22
N THR A 65 1.54 14.67 12.93
CA THR A 65 2.03 14.94 11.58
C THR A 65 2.98 13.86 11.09
N SER A 66 3.83 13.32 11.98
CA SER A 66 4.79 12.28 11.63
C SER A 66 4.13 10.92 11.32
N ARG A 67 2.95 10.65 11.90
CA ARG A 67 2.15 9.44 11.58
C ARG A 67 1.75 9.32 10.10
N TYR A 68 1.73 10.43 9.36
CA TYR A 68 1.35 10.50 7.95
C TYR A 68 2.54 10.64 7.00
N PHE A 69 3.77 10.56 7.51
CA PHE A 69 5.02 10.74 6.74
C PHE A 69 5.03 12.00 5.87
N PHE A 70 4.52 13.11 6.41
CA PHE A 70 4.71 14.40 5.77
C PHE A 70 6.20 14.69 5.55
N ASN A 71 6.50 15.47 4.51
CA ASN A 71 7.88 15.74 4.13
C ASN A 71 8.68 16.25 5.33
N ASN A 72 9.82 15.60 5.60
CA ASN A 72 10.72 15.89 6.73
C ASN A 72 10.12 15.73 8.14
N SER A 73 8.94 15.10 8.28
CA SER A 73 8.27 14.93 9.58
C SER A 73 8.88 13.86 10.48
N LEU A 74 9.73 12.99 9.94
CA LEU A 74 10.36 11.89 10.65
C LEU A 74 11.79 12.23 11.08
N GLU A 75 12.17 11.83 12.30
CA GLU A 75 13.54 11.97 12.80
C GLU A 75 14.47 10.92 12.16
N LEU A 76 15.37 11.37 11.27
CA LEU A 76 16.26 10.53 10.46
C LEU A 76 17.07 9.53 11.29
N LYS A 77 17.59 9.96 12.45
CA LYS A 77 18.43 9.14 13.33
C LYS A 77 17.66 7.97 13.94
N LEU A 78 16.37 8.17 14.22
CA LEU A 78 15.52 7.15 14.84
C LEU A 78 14.96 6.17 13.82
N VAL A 79 14.77 6.60 12.57
CA VAL A 79 14.20 5.80 11.48
C VAL A 79 15.23 4.94 10.76
N LYS A 80 16.49 5.37 10.69
CA LYS A 80 17.54 4.70 9.91
C LYS A 80 17.65 3.20 10.24
N GLY A 81 17.51 2.36 9.21
CA GLY A 81 17.64 0.91 9.31
C GLY A 81 16.45 0.18 9.95
N LYS A 82 15.32 0.86 10.17
CA LYS A 82 14.11 0.30 10.77
C LYS A 82 12.96 0.25 9.78
N MET A 83 11.94 -0.53 10.12
CA MET A 83 10.67 -0.56 9.42
C MET A 83 9.69 0.40 10.13
N VAL A 84 9.06 1.30 9.38
CA VAL A 84 8.21 2.35 9.97
C VAL A 84 6.75 2.13 9.59
N VAL A 85 5.85 2.24 10.56
CA VAL A 85 4.39 2.17 10.33
C VAL A 85 3.82 3.58 10.07
N CYS A 86 2.99 3.69 9.03
CA CYS A 86 2.29 4.89 8.57
C CYS A 86 0.78 4.69 8.60
N ASP A 87 0.03 5.73 8.93
CA ASP A 87 -1.44 5.70 8.93
C ASP A 87 -2.07 6.19 7.63
N THR A 88 -1.29 6.23 6.56
CA THR A 88 -1.79 6.52 5.21
C THR A 88 -0.90 5.90 4.15
N LEU A 89 -1.50 5.59 3.00
CA LEU A 89 -0.80 5.26 1.78
C LEU A 89 0.00 6.46 1.29
N THR A 90 1.30 6.27 1.09
CA THR A 90 2.23 7.29 0.58
C THR A 90 3.05 6.72 -0.56
N SER A 91 3.83 7.54 -1.27
CA SER A 91 4.76 7.04 -2.29
C SER A 91 5.94 6.23 -1.72
N GLY A 92 6.11 6.20 -0.39
CA GLY A 92 7.27 5.58 0.28
C GLY A 92 8.59 6.35 0.10
N GLN A 93 8.65 7.40 -0.72
CA GLN A 93 9.88 8.14 -0.98
C GLN A 93 10.40 8.89 0.25
N GLY A 94 9.54 9.52 1.04
CA GLY A 94 9.97 10.25 2.25
C GLY A 94 10.70 9.35 3.25
N VAL A 95 10.17 8.13 3.43
CA VAL A 95 10.72 7.11 4.33
C VAL A 95 12.00 6.50 3.77
N PHE A 96 12.06 6.33 2.44
CA PHE A 96 13.28 5.94 1.74
C PHE A 96 14.42 6.91 1.99
N TYR A 97 14.17 8.21 1.77
CA TYR A 97 15.17 9.25 2.01
C TYR A 97 15.52 9.40 3.50
N ALA A 98 14.60 9.02 4.40
CA ALA A 98 14.88 8.93 5.82
C ALA A 98 15.83 7.78 6.21
N GLY A 99 16.16 6.89 5.26
CA GLY A 99 17.06 5.76 5.46
C GLY A 99 16.42 4.57 6.15
N ALA A 100 15.09 4.47 6.11
CA ALA A 100 14.37 3.32 6.61
C ALA A 100 14.72 2.05 5.80
N ALA A 101 14.62 0.90 6.45
CA ALA A 101 14.79 -0.39 5.79
C ALA A 101 13.49 -0.91 5.15
N GLY A 102 12.34 -0.43 5.61
CA GLY A 102 11.03 -0.91 5.19
C GLY A 102 9.92 0.04 5.64
N THR A 103 8.70 -0.14 5.12
CA THR A 103 7.54 0.60 5.60
C THR A 103 6.29 -0.26 5.58
N VAL A 104 5.43 -0.05 6.57
CA VAL A 104 4.08 -0.62 6.62
C VAL A 104 3.12 0.56 6.55
N MET A 105 2.18 0.55 5.63
CA MET A 105 1.18 1.59 5.48
C MET A 105 -0.17 0.97 5.80
N GLN A 106 -1.05 1.69 6.47
CA GLN A 106 -2.40 1.23 6.76
C GLN A 106 -3.37 2.39 6.64
N ASP A 107 -4.46 2.18 5.89
CA ASP A 107 -5.63 3.06 5.85
C ASP A 107 -6.85 2.32 5.26
N SER A 108 -7.98 3.00 5.21
CA SER A 108 -9.27 2.45 4.76
C SER A 108 -9.52 2.57 3.25
N GLY A 109 -8.51 2.91 2.47
CA GLY A 109 -8.60 3.02 1.01
C GLY A 109 -8.74 1.67 0.33
N GLU A 110 -9.27 1.72 -0.89
CA GLU A 110 -9.44 0.54 -1.75
C GLU A 110 -8.08 -0.13 -2.03
N LYS A 111 -8.03 -1.45 -1.86
CA LYS A 111 -6.81 -2.28 -2.04
C LYS A 111 -6.89 -3.13 -3.28
N ASP A 112 -7.67 -2.68 -4.24
CA ASP A 112 -8.10 -3.44 -5.40
C ASP A 112 -7.07 -3.42 -6.56
N TYR A 113 -5.90 -2.82 -6.31
CA TYR A 113 -4.70 -2.81 -7.14
C TYR A 113 -3.44 -2.79 -6.26
N ALA A 114 -2.32 -3.27 -6.80
CA ALA A 114 -1.04 -3.30 -6.10
C ALA A 114 -0.08 -2.22 -6.60
N LEU A 115 0.65 -1.59 -5.66
CA LEU A 115 1.66 -0.57 -5.94
C LEU A 115 3.07 -1.10 -5.67
N SER A 116 4.03 -0.60 -6.46
CA SER A 116 5.46 -0.82 -6.26
C SER A 116 6.07 0.36 -5.52
N PHE A 117 7.03 0.10 -4.63
CA PHE A 117 7.67 1.12 -3.79
C PHE A 117 9.20 1.07 -3.92
N PRO A 118 9.92 2.17 -3.62
CA PRO A 118 11.38 2.21 -3.68
C PRO A 118 12.08 1.38 -2.59
N LEU A 119 11.34 0.89 -1.60
CA LEU A 119 11.80 0.04 -0.50
C LEU A 119 10.77 -1.07 -0.21
N PRO A 120 11.12 -2.13 0.54
CA PRO A 120 10.15 -3.14 0.97
C PRO A 120 8.97 -2.48 1.70
N ALA A 121 7.80 -2.55 1.10
CA ALA A 121 6.61 -1.87 1.60
C ALA A 121 5.39 -2.76 1.47
N THR A 122 4.48 -2.65 2.43
CA THR A 122 3.17 -3.32 2.40
C THR A 122 2.08 -2.34 2.82
N TYR A 123 0.91 -2.49 2.20
CA TYR A 123 -0.26 -1.68 2.48
C TYR A 123 -1.37 -2.59 3.03
N LEU A 124 -1.80 -2.30 4.26
CA LEU A 124 -2.64 -3.16 5.09
C LEU A 124 -3.98 -2.51 5.41
N ASP A 125 -4.94 -3.35 5.80
CA ASP A 125 -6.20 -2.88 6.34
C ASP A 125 -6.05 -2.30 7.75
N PRO A 126 -6.97 -1.42 8.19
CA PRO A 126 -6.90 -0.80 9.51
C PRO A 126 -6.90 -1.79 10.68
N ASP A 127 -7.57 -2.94 10.51
CA ASP A 127 -7.60 -3.99 11.53
C ASP A 127 -6.21 -4.62 11.73
N SER A 128 -5.55 -4.99 10.63
CA SER A 128 -4.15 -5.45 10.63
C SER A 128 -3.20 -4.36 11.14
N GLY A 129 -3.42 -3.10 10.76
CA GLY A 129 -2.69 -1.94 11.29
C GLY A 129 -2.80 -1.83 12.82
N THR A 130 -4.00 -2.03 13.36
CA THR A 130 -4.27 -2.02 14.81
C THR A 130 -3.57 -3.18 15.51
N ALA A 131 -3.60 -4.39 14.93
CA ALA A 131 -2.86 -5.55 15.46
C ALA A 131 -1.36 -5.28 15.54
N ILE A 132 -0.79 -4.63 14.52
CA ILE A 132 0.62 -4.25 14.46
C ILE A 132 0.95 -3.17 15.49
N PHE A 133 0.10 -2.17 15.64
CA PHE A 133 0.29 -1.12 16.66
C PHE A 133 0.29 -1.72 18.07
N ASN A 134 -0.64 -2.63 18.36
CA ASN A 134 -0.66 -3.37 19.62
C ASN A 134 0.61 -4.20 19.83
N TYR A 135 1.13 -4.84 18.78
CA TYR A 135 2.37 -5.60 18.82
C TYR A 135 3.61 -4.74 19.12
N ILE A 136 3.69 -3.54 18.53
CA ILE A 136 4.75 -2.56 18.84
C ILE A 136 4.68 -2.16 20.32
N ASN A 137 3.48 -1.89 20.84
CA ASN A 137 3.30 -1.45 22.22
C ASN A 137 3.48 -2.56 23.26
N SER A 138 3.21 -3.82 22.90
CA SER A 138 3.35 -4.95 23.81
C SER A 138 4.80 -5.42 24.00
N THR A 139 5.70 -5.04 23.07
CA THR A 139 7.03 -5.66 22.95
C THR A 139 8.12 -4.62 22.82
N SER A 140 9.14 -4.67 23.69
CA SER A 140 10.30 -3.77 23.61
C SER A 140 11.20 -3.97 22.38
N LYS A 141 11.07 -5.12 21.69
CA LYS A 141 11.83 -5.50 20.49
C LYS A 141 10.90 -6.06 19.41
N ALA A 142 9.95 -5.24 18.96
CA ALA A 142 9.11 -5.60 17.83
C ALA A 142 9.97 -5.77 16.55
N LEU A 143 9.94 -6.97 15.98
CA LEU A 143 10.60 -7.31 14.72
C LEU A 143 9.55 -7.77 13.71
N ALA A 144 9.72 -7.35 12.46
CA ALA A 144 8.86 -7.74 11.35
C ALA A 144 9.69 -7.96 10.07
N THR A 145 9.13 -8.71 9.13
CA THR A 145 9.66 -8.89 7.78
C THR A 145 8.54 -8.84 6.76
N ILE A 146 8.82 -8.24 5.61
CA ILE A 146 7.89 -8.17 4.47
C ILE A 146 8.32 -9.24 3.48
N LEU A 147 7.45 -10.19 3.18
CA LEU A 147 7.74 -11.28 2.26
C LEU A 147 7.51 -10.87 0.81
N LYS A 148 8.07 -11.65 -0.13
CA LYS A 148 7.85 -11.49 -1.57
C LYS A 148 6.36 -11.54 -1.90
N SER A 149 5.93 -10.72 -2.86
CA SER A 149 4.55 -10.73 -3.31
C SER A 149 4.20 -12.03 -4.04
N TYR A 150 3.00 -12.55 -3.82
CA TYR A 150 2.43 -13.69 -4.51
C TYR A 150 1.10 -13.29 -5.16
N GLN A 151 0.75 -13.98 -6.25
CA GLN A 151 -0.56 -13.83 -6.88
C GLN A 151 -1.58 -14.60 -6.06
N ALA A 152 -2.57 -13.90 -5.52
CA ALA A 152 -3.69 -14.53 -4.85
C ALA A 152 -4.81 -14.81 -5.86
N ASN A 153 -5.41 -16.00 -5.75
CA ASN A 153 -6.66 -16.29 -6.45
C ASN A 153 -7.80 -15.63 -5.69
N ASP A 154 -8.33 -14.57 -6.26
CA ASP A 154 -9.52 -13.91 -5.78
C ASP A 154 -10.73 -14.44 -6.54
N SER A 155 -11.69 -15.03 -5.83
CA SER A 155 -12.92 -15.58 -6.43
C SER A 155 -13.90 -14.51 -6.92
N SER A 156 -13.69 -13.24 -6.56
CA SER A 156 -14.56 -12.12 -6.92
C SER A 156 -14.21 -11.44 -8.25
N VAL A 157 -13.16 -11.91 -8.94
CA VAL A 157 -12.75 -11.40 -10.25
C VAL A 157 -13.63 -11.95 -11.39
N PRO A 158 -13.85 -11.18 -12.48
CA PRO A 158 -13.37 -9.82 -12.69
C PRO A 158 -14.28 -8.75 -12.07
N TYR A 159 -13.68 -7.69 -11.53
CA TYR A 159 -14.39 -6.48 -11.08
C TYR A 159 -13.75 -5.22 -11.68
N VAL A 160 -14.52 -4.12 -11.70
CA VAL A 160 -14.06 -2.81 -12.19
C VAL A 160 -13.20 -2.15 -11.11
N ALA A 161 -11.97 -1.79 -11.44
CA ALA A 161 -11.06 -1.17 -10.48
C ALA A 161 -11.57 0.21 -10.02
N SER A 162 -11.26 0.58 -8.78
CA SER A 162 -11.68 1.80 -8.09
C SER A 162 -11.28 3.07 -8.83
N PHE A 163 -10.09 3.06 -9.45
CA PHE A 163 -9.58 4.17 -10.26
C PHE A 163 -10.18 4.22 -11.68
N SER A 164 -10.99 3.24 -12.09
CA SER A 164 -11.60 3.23 -13.41
C SER A 164 -12.66 4.32 -13.51
N SER A 165 -12.48 5.24 -14.45
CA SER A 165 -13.47 6.27 -14.78
C SER A 165 -14.81 5.64 -15.13
N ARG A 166 -15.87 6.12 -14.47
CA ARG A 166 -17.26 5.75 -14.79
C ARG A 166 -17.84 6.85 -15.67
N VAL A 167 -17.91 6.60 -16.97
CA VAL A 167 -18.54 7.56 -17.89
C VAL A 167 -20.06 7.53 -17.67
N HIS A 168 -20.64 8.69 -17.44
CA HIS A 168 -22.08 8.90 -17.58
C HIS A 168 -22.34 9.48 -18.97
N GLU A 169 -22.89 8.67 -19.87
CA GLU A 169 -23.28 9.14 -21.20
C GLU A 169 -24.76 9.54 -21.19
N HIS A 170 -25.05 10.82 -21.46
CA HIS A 170 -26.42 11.33 -21.53
C HIS A 170 -26.96 11.24 -22.97
N ARG A 171 -26.92 10.06 -23.62
CA ARG A 171 -27.70 9.69 -24.82
C ARG A 171 -27.49 8.21 -25.23
N SER A 172 -28.57 7.44 -25.07
CA SER A 172 -29.05 6.20 -25.73
C SER A 172 -28.12 5.25 -26.51
N LEU A 173 -28.38 3.95 -26.25
CA LEU A 173 -27.97 2.69 -26.92
C LEU A 173 -26.64 2.06 -26.49
N PHE A 174 -26.72 1.26 -25.42
CA PHE A 174 -25.74 0.23 -25.04
C PHE A 174 -25.54 -0.78 -26.18
N PHE A 175 -24.43 -0.68 -26.91
CA PHE A 175 -23.79 -1.85 -27.52
C PHE A 175 -22.77 -2.39 -26.52
N PHE A 176 -23.13 -3.43 -25.77
CA PHE A 176 -22.14 -4.25 -25.07
C PHE A 176 -21.32 -5.00 -26.12
N GLN A 177 -20.18 -4.44 -26.53
CA GLN A 177 -19.12 -5.26 -27.10
C GLN A 177 -18.28 -5.78 -25.94
N LYS A 178 -18.78 -6.86 -25.31
CA LYS A 178 -17.88 -7.80 -24.63
C LYS A 178 -16.97 -8.36 -25.72
N ASN A 179 -15.68 -8.02 -25.70
CA ASN A 179 -14.59 -8.91 -26.09
C ASN A 179 -13.24 -8.25 -25.82
N LEU A 180 -12.60 -8.68 -24.74
CA LEU A 180 -11.15 -8.89 -24.73
C LEU A 180 -10.88 -10.14 -23.89
N THR A 181 -11.01 -11.29 -24.54
CA THR A 181 -10.28 -12.51 -24.14
C THR A 181 -8.94 -12.45 -24.86
N ILE A 182 -7.85 -12.67 -24.13
CA ILE A 182 -6.47 -12.73 -24.63
C ILE A 182 -6.35 -13.87 -25.64
#